data_AF-A0A9R0QGK4-F1
#
_entry.id   AF-A0A9R0QGK4-F1
#
_cell.length_a   1.000
_cell.length_b   1.000
_cell.length_c   1.000
_cell.angle_alpha   90.00
_cell.angle_beta   90.00
_cell.angle_gamma   90.00
#
_symmetry.space_group_name_H-M   'P 1'
#
loop_
_entity.id
_entity.type
_entity.pdbx_description
1 polymer ?
#
loop_
_entity_poly.entity_id
_entity_poly.type
_entity_poly.pdbx_seq_one_letter_code
_entity_poly.pdbx_strand_id
1 'polypeptide(L)'
;MAIAWTTTIISSTIIIMLFSSATTAQTNNDNGGKPKRTHFIVEACKNASINSSEYRHVTKEFCVSTLQQDKRSDEAKDLHDLALIGVDILKGHIIAASGKVKEMMHSAMNGTSTAQRLRLCEMDYDAAVTILKVCNTMLKDYRGPKGGEKVGPPSFYLPDCVDKASGFVNYCEHELVDMPGQEALYKESIELCKLGDLNVALMQPYWDFTQN
;
A
#
# COMPACT_ATOMS: atom_id res chain seq x y z
N MET A 1 4.49 -8.04 -64.80
CA MET A 1 3.41 -8.04 -63.79
C MET A 1 4.01 -8.63 -62.53
N ALA A 2 4.36 -7.80 -61.53
CA ALA A 2 5.05 -8.22 -60.32
C ALA A 2 4.11 -8.03 -59.13
N ILE A 3 3.86 -9.10 -58.38
CA ILE A 3 2.99 -9.10 -57.21
C ILE A 3 3.89 -8.84 -56.00
N ALA A 4 3.84 -7.62 -55.47
CA ALA A 4 4.57 -7.23 -54.27
C ALA A 4 3.83 -7.73 -53.03
N TRP A 5 4.52 -8.49 -52.19
CA TRP A 5 4.05 -8.91 -50.88
C TRP A 5 4.14 -7.73 -49.91
N THR A 6 3.01 -7.27 -49.38
CA THR A 6 2.94 -6.31 -48.29
C THR A 6 3.10 -7.02 -46.96
N THR A 7 4.27 -6.87 -46.34
CA THR A 7 4.50 -7.22 -44.93
C THR A 7 3.99 -6.09 -44.03
N THR A 8 2.92 -6.34 -43.29
CA THR A 8 2.38 -5.40 -42.31
C THR A 8 3.21 -5.48 -41.02
N ILE A 9 4.08 -4.50 -40.79
CA ILE A 9 4.80 -4.33 -39.52
C ILE A 9 3.87 -3.58 -38.56
N ILE A 10 3.33 -4.27 -37.55
CA ILE A 10 2.62 -3.63 -36.44
C ILE A 10 3.68 -3.09 -35.49
N SER A 11 3.94 -1.78 -35.58
CA SER A 11 4.87 -1.07 -34.72
C SER A 11 4.21 -0.79 -33.37
N SER A 12 4.59 -1.52 -32.33
CA SER A 12 4.16 -1.30 -30.96
C SER A 12 4.63 0.07 -30.47
N THR A 13 3.70 0.99 -30.24
CA THR A 13 3.96 2.27 -29.60
C THR A 13 4.31 2.08 -28.13
N ILE A 14 5.61 2.08 -27.82
CA ILE A 14 6.10 2.22 -26.45
C ILE A 14 5.87 3.68 -26.04
N ILE A 15 4.85 3.93 -25.21
CA ILE A 15 4.65 5.23 -24.55
C ILE A 15 5.71 5.33 -23.44
N ILE A 16 6.86 5.91 -23.77
CA ILE A 16 7.84 6.34 -22.76
C ILE A 16 7.28 7.61 -22.11
N MET A 17 6.71 7.50 -20.91
CA MET A 17 6.41 8.66 -20.07
C MET A 17 7.73 9.27 -19.58
N LEU A 18 8.33 10.11 -20.41
CA LEU A 18 9.43 11.00 -20.07
C LEU A 18 8.88 12.16 -19.23
N PHE A 19 9.09 12.13 -17.92
CA PHE A 19 8.90 13.31 -17.08
C PHE A 19 10.04 14.30 -17.31
N SER A 20 9.82 15.29 -18.17
CA SER A 20 10.71 16.45 -18.31
C SER A 20 10.49 17.41 -17.14
N SER A 21 11.43 17.45 -16.19
CA SER A 21 11.52 18.55 -15.23
C SER A 21 12.10 19.78 -15.91
N ALA A 22 11.23 20.68 -16.37
CA ALA A 22 11.63 22.02 -16.80
C ALA A 22 11.95 22.86 -15.56
N THR A 23 13.23 23.23 -15.40
CA THR A 23 13.66 24.27 -14.47
C THR A 23 13.33 25.64 -15.06
N THR A 24 12.20 26.21 -14.67
CA THR A 24 11.94 27.64 -14.87
C THR A 24 12.41 28.41 -13.64
N ALA A 25 13.54 29.09 -13.79
CA ALA A 25 13.88 30.22 -12.94
C ALA A 25 12.89 31.37 -13.23
N GLN A 26 12.01 31.65 -12.29
CA GLN A 26 11.28 32.92 -12.23
C GLN A 26 11.25 33.41 -10.79
N THR A 27 11.99 34.48 -10.55
CA THR A 27 11.83 35.37 -9.41
C THR A 27 10.44 36.02 -9.50
N ASN A 28 9.58 35.76 -8.54
CA ASN A 28 8.55 36.69 -8.11
C ASN A 28 8.15 36.35 -6.67
N ASN A 29 8.22 37.36 -5.80
CA ASN A 29 7.76 37.30 -4.42
C ASN A 29 6.28 36.88 -4.39
N ASP A 30 6.01 35.69 -3.86
CA ASP A 30 4.68 35.34 -3.37
C ASP A 30 4.78 34.80 -1.95
N ASN A 31 4.45 35.66 -1.00
CA ASN A 31 4.40 35.36 0.41
C ASN A 31 2.96 34.90 0.71
N GLY A 32 2.64 33.62 0.46
CA GLY A 32 1.24 33.20 0.33
C GLY A 32 0.90 31.71 0.45
N GLY A 33 1.56 30.95 1.34
CA GLY A 33 0.90 29.81 2.01
C GLY A 33 0.68 28.49 1.25
N LYS A 34 1.75 27.71 1.01
CA LYS A 34 1.73 26.25 1.21
C LYS A 34 3.12 25.60 1.44
N PRO A 35 3.86 25.91 2.53
CA PRO A 35 5.05 25.12 2.91
C PRO A 35 4.80 24.11 4.04
N LYS A 36 3.70 24.25 4.82
CA LYS A 36 3.52 23.49 6.08
C LYS A 36 3.00 22.06 5.94
N ARG A 37 2.17 21.75 4.93
CA ARG A 37 1.48 20.43 4.82
C ARG A 37 2.34 19.36 4.14
N THR A 38 2.99 19.72 3.04
CA THR A 38 4.01 18.85 2.43
C THR A 38 5.13 18.54 3.43
N HIS A 39 5.48 19.50 4.29
CA HIS A 39 6.42 19.30 5.38
C HIS A 39 5.92 18.28 6.42
N PHE A 40 4.62 18.25 6.74
CA PHE A 40 4.06 17.28 7.68
C PHE A 40 4.18 15.84 7.15
N ILE A 41 3.73 15.57 5.92
CA ILE A 41 3.85 14.24 5.30
C ILE A 41 5.31 13.80 5.25
N VAL A 42 6.21 14.71 4.84
CA VAL A 42 7.65 14.46 4.76
C VAL A 42 8.25 14.07 6.11
N GLU A 43 7.87 14.75 7.20
CA GLU A 43 8.38 14.44 8.54
C GLU A 43 7.76 13.15 9.10
N ALA A 44 6.45 12.93 8.89
CA ALA A 44 5.79 11.67 9.24
C ALA A 44 6.46 10.47 8.56
N CYS A 45 6.75 10.59 7.26
CA CYS A 45 7.43 9.55 6.49
C CYS A 45 8.89 9.34 6.89
N LYS A 46 9.59 10.39 7.28
CA LYS A 46 10.94 10.29 7.83
C LYS A 46 10.92 9.49 9.14
N ASN A 47 9.98 9.78 10.03
CA ASN A 47 9.81 9.05 11.29
C ASN A 47 9.41 7.59 11.06
N ALA A 48 8.46 7.34 10.15
CA ALA A 48 8.07 5.98 9.76
C ALA A 48 9.26 5.20 9.21
N SER A 49 10.12 5.83 8.40
CA SER A 49 11.30 5.18 7.84
C SER A 49 12.30 4.75 8.92
N ILE A 50 12.55 5.61 9.92
CA ILE A 50 13.41 5.31 11.08
C ILE A 50 12.84 4.14 11.90
N ASN A 51 11.52 4.08 12.05
CA ASN A 51 10.83 3.10 12.87
C ASN A 51 10.40 1.82 12.12
N SER A 52 10.78 1.68 10.85
CA SER A 52 10.38 0.54 10.03
C SER A 52 11.14 -0.74 10.41
N SER A 53 10.54 -1.89 10.12
CA SER A 53 11.17 -3.19 10.40
C SER A 53 12.44 -3.39 9.58
N GLU A 54 13.42 -4.10 10.15
CA GLU A 54 14.66 -4.44 9.44
C GLU A 54 14.42 -5.40 8.25
N TYR A 55 13.32 -6.15 8.28
CA TYR A 55 12.99 -7.15 7.26
C TYR A 55 12.50 -6.53 5.94
N ARG A 56 11.72 -5.45 6.02
CA ARG A 56 11.21 -4.72 4.85
C ARG A 56 11.31 -3.23 5.10
N HIS A 57 12.50 -2.68 4.82
CA HIS A 57 12.79 -1.28 5.06
C HIS A 57 11.84 -0.36 4.27
N VAL A 58 11.09 0.45 5.01
CA VAL A 58 10.22 1.48 4.44
C VAL A 58 11.07 2.73 4.26
N THR A 59 11.32 3.11 3.00
CA THR A 59 12.04 4.37 2.74
C THR A 59 11.10 5.56 2.86
N LYS A 60 11.66 6.72 3.20
CA LYS A 60 10.92 7.98 3.19
C LYS A 60 10.27 8.24 1.82
N GLU A 61 10.99 7.99 0.73
CA GLU A 61 10.52 8.23 -0.64
C GLU A 61 9.34 7.32 -0.98
N PHE A 62 9.40 6.06 -0.56
CA PHE A 62 8.30 5.11 -0.73
C PHE A 62 7.07 5.58 0.05
N CYS A 63 7.23 5.98 1.31
CA CYS A 63 6.14 6.51 2.12
C CYS A 63 5.49 7.74 1.49
N VAL A 64 6.29 8.74 1.09
CA VAL A 64 5.79 10.00 0.53
C VAL A 64 5.04 9.73 -0.78
N SER A 65 5.65 8.97 -1.69
CA SER A 65 5.03 8.68 -2.99
C SER A 65 3.77 7.85 -2.85
N THR A 66 3.71 6.92 -1.89
CA THR A 66 2.51 6.14 -1.56
C THR A 66 1.38 7.04 -1.07
N LEU A 67 1.62 7.86 -0.04
CA LEU A 67 0.57 8.72 0.52
C LEU A 67 0.07 9.74 -0.51
N GLN A 68 0.94 10.23 -1.39
CA GLN A 68 0.59 11.16 -2.47
C GLN A 68 -0.28 10.55 -3.58
N GLN A 69 -0.48 9.22 -3.61
CA GLN A 69 -1.46 8.58 -4.49
C GLN A 69 -2.90 9.00 -4.13
N ASP A 70 -3.15 9.36 -2.87
CA ASP A 70 -4.45 9.82 -2.39
C ASP A 70 -4.39 11.31 -2.00
N LYS A 71 -5.22 12.12 -2.68
CA LYS A 71 -5.28 13.58 -2.44
C LYS A 71 -5.72 13.94 -1.02
N ARG A 72 -6.39 13.03 -0.29
CA ARG A 72 -6.75 13.24 1.12
C ARG A 72 -5.51 13.46 1.99
N SER A 73 -4.34 12.97 1.58
CA SER A 73 -3.08 13.19 2.29
C SER A 73 -2.71 14.67 2.41
N ASP A 74 -3.10 15.50 1.44
CA ASP A 74 -2.86 16.96 1.47
C ASP A 74 -3.69 17.69 2.53
N GLU A 75 -4.72 17.02 3.07
CA GLU A 75 -5.66 17.54 4.06
C GLU A 75 -5.49 16.90 5.44
N ALA A 76 -4.63 15.89 5.56
CA ALA A 76 -4.34 15.21 6.82
C ALA A 76 -3.80 16.19 7.87
N LYS A 77 -4.40 16.16 9.06
CA LYS A 77 -4.10 17.06 10.18
C LYS A 77 -3.08 16.46 11.14
N ASP A 78 -3.04 15.13 11.21
CA ASP A 78 -2.22 14.36 12.13
C ASP A 78 -1.89 12.97 11.57
N LEU A 79 -1.20 12.15 12.37
CA LEU A 79 -0.83 10.79 11.99
C LEU A 79 -2.04 9.85 11.92
N HIS A 80 -3.13 10.17 12.61
CA HIS A 80 -4.36 9.38 12.58
C HIS A 80 -5.02 9.48 11.20
N ASP A 81 -5.12 10.68 10.64
CA ASP A 81 -5.60 10.90 9.27
C ASP A 81 -4.72 10.16 8.25
N LEU A 82 -3.39 10.23 8.37
CA LEU A 82 -2.47 9.53 7.47
C LEU A 82 -2.59 8.00 7.58
N ALA A 83 -2.78 7.45 8.79
CA ALA A 83 -2.99 6.02 8.98
C ALA A 83 -4.29 5.54 8.33
N LEU A 84 -5.39 6.31 8.46
CA LEU A 84 -6.66 6.01 7.78
C LEU A 84 -6.49 5.98 6.25
N ILE A 85 -5.76 6.95 5.70
CA ILE A 85 -5.50 7.02 4.26
C ILE A 85 -4.61 5.84 3.82
N GLY A 86 -3.53 5.56 4.53
CA GLY A 86 -2.63 4.45 4.22
C GLY A 86 -3.34 3.09 4.25
N VAL A 87 -4.25 2.86 5.22
CA VAL A 87 -5.06 1.63 5.31
C VAL A 87 -6.01 1.51 4.13
N ASP A 88 -6.62 2.63 3.69
CA ASP A 88 -7.47 2.64 2.50
C ASP A 88 -6.68 2.35 1.22
N ILE A 89 -5.47 2.91 1.08
CA ILE A 89 -4.56 2.62 -0.04
C ILE A 89 -4.22 1.13 -0.03
N LEU A 90 -3.70 0.59 1.08
CA LEU A 90 -3.36 -0.83 1.22
C LEU A 90 -4.52 -1.75 0.83
N LYS A 91 -5.71 -1.50 1.39
CA LYS A 91 -6.92 -2.26 1.08
C LYS A 91 -7.26 -2.20 -0.42
N GLY A 92 -7.14 -1.04 -1.06
CA GLY A 92 -7.38 -0.88 -2.49
C GLY A 92 -6.42 -1.71 -3.35
N HIS A 93 -5.13 -1.69 -3.01
CA HIS A 93 -4.10 -2.48 -3.70
C HIS A 93 -4.30 -3.99 -3.50
N ILE A 94 -4.65 -4.45 -2.30
CA ILE A 94 -4.96 -5.88 -2.04
C ILE A 94 -6.20 -6.33 -2.83
N ILE A 95 -7.26 -5.50 -2.92
CA ILE A 95 -8.44 -5.82 -3.73
C ILE A 95 -8.06 -6.01 -5.21
N ALA A 96 -7.20 -5.13 -5.74
CA ALA A 96 -6.73 -5.24 -7.12
C ALA A 96 -5.91 -6.53 -7.33
N ALA A 97 -5.02 -6.88 -6.41
CA ALA A 97 -4.25 -8.13 -6.47
C ALA A 97 -5.16 -9.37 -6.34
N SER A 98 -6.16 -9.35 -5.45
CA SER A 98 -7.18 -10.41 -5.34
C SER A 98 -7.95 -10.61 -6.65
N GLY A 99 -8.28 -9.52 -7.36
CA GLY A 99 -8.88 -9.61 -8.70
C GLY A 99 -7.99 -10.37 -9.69
N LYS A 100 -6.69 -10.08 -9.72
CA LYS A 100 -5.72 -10.77 -10.58
C LYS A 100 -5.59 -12.25 -10.24
N VAL A 101 -5.54 -12.60 -8.94
CA VAL A 101 -5.52 -13.99 -8.48
C VAL A 101 -6.74 -14.76 -8.98
N LYS A 102 -7.94 -14.15 -8.87
CA LYS A 102 -9.19 -14.75 -9.37
C LYS A 102 -9.17 -14.98 -10.88
N GLU A 103 -8.65 -14.02 -11.65
CA GLU A 103 -8.45 -14.18 -13.10
C GLU A 103 -7.48 -15.33 -13.43
N MET A 104 -6.35 -15.42 -12.72
CA MET A 104 -5.38 -16.50 -12.89
C MET A 104 -5.98 -17.86 -12.54
N MET A 105 -6.80 -17.94 -11.48
CA MET A 105 -7.51 -19.16 -11.10
C MET A 105 -8.45 -19.68 -12.18
N HIS A 106 -9.08 -18.81 -12.98
CA HIS A 106 -9.93 -19.24 -14.09
C HIS A 106 -9.16 -19.96 -15.20
N SER A 107 -7.87 -19.65 -15.36
CA SER A 107 -6.99 -20.28 -16.34
C SER A 107 -6.19 -21.46 -15.78
N ALA A 108 -6.08 -21.57 -14.45
CA ALA A 108 -5.35 -22.64 -13.79
C ALA A 108 -6.08 -23.98 -13.92
N MET A 109 -5.33 -25.05 -14.22
CA MET A 109 -5.89 -26.39 -14.28
C MET A 109 -6.31 -26.85 -12.88
N ASN A 110 -7.59 -27.18 -12.71
CA ASN A 110 -8.12 -27.69 -11.45
C ASN A 110 -7.35 -28.94 -10.98
N GLY A 111 -7.12 -29.02 -9.66
CA GLY A 111 -6.40 -30.15 -9.04
C GLY A 111 -4.87 -30.06 -9.13
N THR A 112 -4.32 -28.99 -9.70
CA THR A 112 -2.86 -28.73 -9.68
C THR A 112 -2.43 -27.99 -8.41
N SER A 113 -1.14 -28.10 -8.09
CA SER A 113 -0.51 -27.31 -7.03
C SER A 113 -0.66 -25.80 -7.29
N THR A 114 -0.53 -25.34 -8.53
CA THR A 114 -0.77 -23.95 -8.92
C THR A 114 -2.19 -23.50 -8.56
N ALA A 115 -3.21 -24.26 -8.97
CA ALA A 115 -4.60 -23.91 -8.64
C ALA A 115 -4.87 -23.92 -7.13
N GLN A 116 -4.24 -24.82 -6.38
CA GLN A 116 -4.35 -24.85 -4.92
C GLN A 116 -3.72 -23.62 -4.27
N ARG A 117 -2.47 -23.28 -4.63
CA ARG A 117 -1.74 -22.14 -4.07
C ARG A 117 -2.42 -20.81 -4.40
N LEU A 118 -2.97 -20.66 -5.61
CA LEU A 118 -3.76 -19.48 -5.98
C LEU A 118 -5.05 -19.36 -5.14
N ARG A 119 -5.74 -20.46 -4.83
CA ARG A 119 -6.92 -20.45 -3.93
C ARG A 119 -6.56 -20.03 -2.51
N LEU A 120 -5.42 -20.49 -1.99
CA LEU A 120 -4.93 -20.07 -0.68
C LEU A 120 -4.64 -18.57 -0.68
N CYS A 121 -3.93 -18.08 -1.70
CA CYS A 121 -3.68 -16.64 -1.84
C CYS A 121 -4.97 -15.82 -1.95
N GLU A 122 -5.99 -16.29 -2.70
CA GLU A 122 -7.30 -15.63 -2.77
C GLU A 122 -7.94 -15.51 -1.38
N MET A 123 -7.95 -16.62 -0.62
CA MET A 123 -8.49 -16.64 0.74
C MET A 123 -7.76 -15.68 1.66
N ASP A 124 -6.43 -15.64 1.58
CA ASP A 124 -5.60 -14.77 2.39
C ASP A 124 -5.85 -13.28 2.08
N TYR A 125 -5.92 -12.91 0.81
CA TYR A 125 -6.25 -11.53 0.44
C TYR A 125 -7.67 -11.12 0.85
N ASP A 126 -8.66 -12.00 0.70
CA ASP A 126 -10.03 -11.72 1.13
C ASP A 126 -10.11 -11.58 2.67
N ALA A 127 -9.32 -12.35 3.42
CA ALA A 127 -9.16 -12.20 4.86
C ALA A 127 -8.49 -10.86 5.23
N ALA A 128 -7.39 -10.50 4.56
CA ALA A 128 -6.70 -9.23 4.76
C ALA A 128 -7.64 -8.04 4.55
N VAL A 129 -8.40 -8.02 3.46
CA VAL A 129 -9.39 -6.96 3.17
C VAL A 129 -10.47 -6.89 4.25
N THR A 130 -10.93 -8.04 4.73
CA THR A 130 -11.95 -8.11 5.79
C THR A 130 -11.42 -7.52 7.09
N ILE A 131 -10.20 -7.86 7.49
CA ILE A 131 -9.58 -7.33 8.71
C ILE A 131 -9.28 -5.84 8.55
N LEU A 132 -8.79 -5.38 7.40
CA LEU A 132 -8.55 -3.94 7.16
C LEU A 132 -9.83 -3.11 7.26
N LYS A 133 -11.00 -3.66 6.91
CA LYS A 133 -12.28 -2.98 7.18
C LYS A 133 -12.52 -2.80 8.67
N VAL A 134 -12.22 -3.82 9.48
CA VAL A 134 -12.29 -3.73 10.95
C VAL A 134 -11.29 -2.71 11.49
N CYS A 135 -10.03 -2.75 11.03
CA CYS A 135 -9.00 -1.79 11.46
C CYS A 135 -9.39 -0.35 11.12
N ASN A 136 -9.99 -0.12 9.95
CA ASN A 136 -10.47 1.21 9.56
C ASN A 136 -11.61 1.68 10.48
N THR A 137 -12.55 0.81 10.85
CA THR A 137 -13.56 1.13 11.88
C THR A 137 -12.92 1.45 13.22
N MET A 138 -11.95 0.64 13.68
CA MET A 138 -11.20 0.90 14.92
C MET A 138 -10.49 2.24 14.90
N LEU A 139 -9.80 2.58 13.81
CA LEU A 139 -9.19 3.88 13.61
C LEU A 139 -10.25 4.98 13.68
N LYS A 140 -11.36 4.87 12.96
CA LYS A 140 -12.43 5.87 12.98
C LYS A 140 -13.07 6.07 14.35
N ASP A 141 -13.09 5.05 15.19
CA ASP A 141 -13.68 5.08 16.53
C ASP A 141 -12.68 5.50 17.61
N TYR A 142 -11.38 5.53 17.31
CA TYR A 142 -10.34 5.96 18.23
C TYR A 142 -10.52 7.43 18.66
N ARG A 143 -10.53 7.67 19.97
CA ARG A 143 -10.61 9.03 20.56
C ARG A 143 -9.58 9.27 21.65
N GLY A 144 -8.72 8.29 21.97
CA GLY A 144 -7.67 8.50 22.96
C GLY A 144 -6.96 7.21 23.39
N PRO A 145 -5.78 7.33 24.00
CA PRO A 145 -4.82 6.23 24.13
C PRO A 145 -5.29 5.08 25.03
N LYS A 146 -6.04 5.39 26.10
CA LYS A 146 -6.43 4.40 27.12
C LYS A 146 -7.55 3.44 26.68
N GLY A 147 -8.31 3.78 25.64
CA GLY A 147 -9.46 2.98 25.21
C GLY A 147 -10.60 2.92 26.23
N GLY A 148 -11.76 2.40 25.79
CA GLY A 148 -12.98 2.27 26.59
C GLY A 148 -14.24 2.64 25.83
N GLU A 149 -15.41 2.37 26.41
CA GLU A 149 -16.72 2.52 25.72
C GLU A 149 -16.95 3.89 25.07
N LYS A 150 -16.41 4.96 25.66
CA LYS A 150 -16.55 6.34 25.15
C LYS A 150 -15.40 6.81 24.28
N VAL A 151 -14.26 6.12 24.33
CA VAL A 151 -13.01 6.59 23.70
C VAL A 151 -12.46 5.63 22.63
N GLY A 152 -13.15 4.52 22.39
CA GLY A 152 -12.84 3.57 21.33
C GLY A 152 -11.78 2.54 21.74
N PRO A 153 -11.11 1.90 20.76
CA PRO A 153 -10.10 0.90 21.05
C PRO A 153 -8.88 1.54 21.73
N PRO A 154 -8.21 0.83 22.66
CA PRO A 154 -6.87 1.18 23.11
C PRO A 154 -5.89 1.41 21.95
N SER A 155 -4.95 2.34 22.10
CA SER A 155 -4.04 2.76 21.00
C SER A 155 -3.29 1.59 20.37
N PHE A 156 -2.79 0.65 21.17
CA PHE A 156 -1.99 -0.47 20.67
C PHE A 156 -2.74 -1.40 19.73
N TYR A 157 -4.09 -1.43 19.77
CA TYR A 157 -4.88 -2.23 18.84
C TYR A 157 -4.86 -1.68 17.41
N LEU A 158 -4.57 -0.39 17.22
CA LEU A 158 -4.56 0.23 15.90
C LEU A 158 -3.46 -0.36 15.00
N PRO A 159 -2.16 -0.31 15.39
CA PRO A 159 -1.12 -0.94 14.61
C PRO A 159 -1.19 -2.47 14.64
N ASP A 160 -1.57 -3.10 15.77
CA ASP A 160 -1.74 -4.57 15.86
C ASP A 160 -2.78 -5.11 14.88
N CYS A 161 -3.89 -4.39 14.67
CA CYS A 161 -4.90 -4.80 13.70
C CYS A 161 -4.34 -4.80 12.27
N VAL A 162 -3.61 -3.75 11.90
CA VAL A 162 -3.05 -3.62 10.54
C VAL A 162 -1.88 -4.58 10.31
N ASP A 163 -1.07 -4.83 11.34
CA ASP A 163 -0.02 -5.86 11.31
C ASP A 163 -0.62 -7.25 11.05
N LYS A 164 -1.67 -7.61 11.79
CA LYS A 164 -2.41 -8.87 11.57
C LYS A 164 -2.98 -8.99 10.16
N ALA A 165 -3.57 -7.91 9.63
CA ALA A 165 -4.07 -7.92 8.26
C ALA A 165 -2.93 -8.11 7.23
N SER A 166 -1.79 -7.48 7.47
CA SER A 166 -0.60 -7.59 6.62
C SER A 166 0.02 -8.99 6.68
N GLY A 167 -0.14 -9.70 7.80
CA GLY A 167 0.25 -11.11 7.94
C GLY A 167 -0.42 -12.03 6.90
N PHE A 168 -1.68 -11.79 6.56
CA PHE A 168 -2.35 -12.56 5.50
C PHE A 168 -1.78 -12.26 4.11
N VAL A 169 -1.41 -11.02 3.83
CA VAL A 169 -0.71 -10.68 2.58
C VAL A 169 0.62 -11.46 2.48
N ASN A 170 1.34 -11.57 3.60
CA ASN A 170 2.58 -12.35 3.67
C ASN A 170 2.36 -13.86 3.47
N TYR A 171 1.23 -14.41 3.92
CA TYR A 171 0.90 -15.82 3.62
C TYR A 171 0.69 -16.04 2.12
N CYS A 172 -0.06 -15.17 1.43
CA CYS A 172 -0.16 -15.25 -0.04
C CYS A 172 1.23 -15.10 -0.70
N GLU A 173 2.07 -14.16 -0.24
CA GLU A 173 3.44 -13.99 -0.76
C GLU A 173 4.21 -15.32 -0.72
N HIS A 174 4.18 -16.02 0.42
CA HIS A 174 4.78 -17.35 0.55
C HIS A 174 4.16 -18.39 -0.38
N GLU A 175 2.84 -18.36 -0.55
CA GLU A 175 2.13 -19.21 -1.52
C GLU A 175 2.52 -18.91 -2.98
N LEU A 176 3.21 -17.81 -3.28
CA LEU A 176 3.64 -17.47 -4.64
C LEU A 176 5.13 -17.73 -4.91
N VAL A 177 5.92 -18.01 -3.87
CA VAL A 177 7.37 -18.27 -3.98
C VAL A 177 7.66 -19.38 -4.99
N ASP A 178 8.56 -19.12 -5.94
CA ASP A 178 8.99 -20.05 -6.98
C ASP A 178 7.83 -20.65 -7.81
N MET A 179 6.66 -20.00 -7.84
CA MET A 179 5.55 -20.45 -8.67
C MET A 179 5.79 -20.05 -10.14
N PRO A 180 5.92 -21.00 -11.08
CA PRO A 180 6.24 -20.69 -12.46
C PRO A 180 5.17 -19.81 -13.12
N GLY A 181 5.59 -18.71 -13.75
CA GLY A 181 4.72 -17.80 -14.48
C GLY A 181 3.94 -16.82 -13.60
N GLN A 182 4.20 -16.79 -12.28
CA GLN A 182 3.56 -15.87 -11.33
C GLN A 182 4.54 -14.88 -10.70
N GLU A 183 5.70 -14.68 -11.33
CA GLU A 183 6.78 -13.82 -10.80
C GLU A 183 6.33 -12.36 -10.65
N ALA A 184 5.43 -11.90 -11.52
CA ALA A 184 4.84 -10.56 -11.42
C ALA A 184 3.95 -10.42 -10.19
N LEU A 185 3.09 -11.40 -9.92
CA LEU A 185 2.20 -11.40 -8.76
C LEU A 185 2.98 -11.57 -7.45
N TYR A 186 4.04 -12.39 -7.45
CA TYR A 186 4.94 -12.51 -6.32
C TYR A 186 5.61 -11.18 -5.97
N LYS A 187 6.16 -10.46 -6.97
CA LYS A 187 6.73 -9.12 -6.75
C LYS A 187 5.70 -8.11 -6.27
N GLU A 188 4.48 -8.15 -6.81
CA GLU A 188 3.40 -7.30 -6.34
C GLU A 188 3.05 -7.59 -4.87
N SER A 189 3.05 -8.87 -4.46
CA SER A 189 2.82 -9.26 -3.07
C SER A 189 3.89 -8.72 -2.11
N ILE A 190 5.16 -8.71 -2.52
CA ILE A 190 6.24 -8.10 -1.74
C ILE A 190 5.98 -6.60 -1.51
N GLU A 191 5.54 -5.87 -2.54
CA GLU A 191 5.21 -4.45 -2.42
C GLU A 191 3.97 -4.23 -1.54
N LEU A 192 2.97 -5.12 -1.60
CA LEU A 192 1.82 -5.08 -0.69
C LEU A 192 2.24 -5.28 0.77
N CYS A 193 3.15 -6.23 1.04
CA CYS A 193 3.66 -6.43 2.39
C CYS A 193 4.42 -5.20 2.89
N LYS A 194 5.27 -4.60 2.03
CA LYS A 194 5.96 -3.34 2.35
C LYS A 194 5.00 -2.18 2.62
N LEU A 195 3.86 -2.15 1.93
CA LEU A 195 2.79 -1.19 2.17
C LEU A 195 2.08 -1.45 3.51
N GLY A 196 1.93 -2.71 3.92
CA GLY A 196 1.52 -3.11 5.27
C GLY A 196 2.48 -2.58 6.34
N ASP A 197 3.77 -2.85 6.17
CA ASP A 197 4.84 -2.39 7.06
C ASP A 197 4.88 -0.85 7.18
N LEU A 198 4.66 -0.13 6.08
CA LEU A 198 4.52 1.32 6.09
C LEU A 198 3.39 1.78 7.02
N ASN A 199 2.22 1.15 6.93
CA ASN A 199 1.08 1.53 7.75
C ASN A 199 1.35 1.30 9.24
N VAL A 200 1.96 0.17 9.59
CA VAL A 200 2.38 -0.11 10.97
C VAL A 200 3.40 0.93 11.45
N ALA A 201 4.37 1.30 10.61
CA ALA A 201 5.39 2.28 10.94
C ALA A 201 4.83 3.71 11.12
N LEU A 202 3.84 4.12 10.32
CA LEU A 202 3.12 5.39 10.52
C LEU A 202 2.39 5.43 11.87
N MET A 203 1.96 4.27 12.35
CA MET A 203 1.25 4.11 13.62
C MET A 203 2.17 3.80 14.79
N GLN A 204 3.51 3.93 14.65
CA GLN A 204 4.43 3.60 15.73
C GLN A 204 4.00 4.23 17.08
N PRO A 205 3.70 5.55 17.16
CA PRO A 205 3.38 6.19 18.44
C PRO A 205 2.22 5.57 19.21
N TYR A 206 1.35 4.78 18.55
CA TYR A 206 0.23 4.10 19.20
C TYR A 206 0.63 2.81 19.92
N TRP A 207 1.84 2.27 19.70
CA TRP A 207 2.38 1.13 20.45
C TRP A 207 2.73 1.46 21.90
N ASP A 208 2.88 2.74 22.24
CA ASP A 208 3.43 3.15 23.52
C ASP A 208 2.34 3.22 24.62
N PHE A 209 2.46 2.36 25.63
CA PHE A 209 1.57 2.32 26.80
C PHE A 209 1.74 3.51 27.75
N THR A 210 2.72 4.39 27.49
CA THR A 210 3.06 5.53 28.36
C THR A 210 2.33 6.83 28.01
N GLN A 211 1.46 6.84 26.99
CA GLN A 211 0.59 7.98 26.69
C GLN A 211 -0.44 8.19 27.82
N ASN A 212 0.01 8.86 28.88
CA ASN A 212 -0.72 9.15 30.13
C ASN A 212 -1.27 10.56 30.18
#